data_AF-K1S0H4-F1
#
_entry.id   AF-K1S0H4-F1
#
_cell.length_a   1.000
_cell.length_b   1.000
_cell.length_c   1.000
_cell.angle_alpha   90.00
_cell.angle_beta   90.00
_cell.angle_gamma   90.00
#
_symmetry.space_group_name_H-M   'P 1'
#
loop_
_entity.id
_entity.type
_entity.pdbx_description
1 polymer ?
#
loop_
_entity_poly.entity_id
_entity_poly.type
_entity_poly.pdbx_seq_one_letter_code
_entity_poly.pdbx_strand_id
1 'polypeptide(L)' 'MLEMASDLCKDFPFVRVDFFVTGNKYYFAELTFTPCACMMPFNPKEKDFEWGELLNIENLIKRRGKN' A
#
# COMPACT_ATOMS: atom_id res chain seq x y z
N MET A 1 -8.05 -7.12 -11.72
CA MET A 1 -7.68 -6.80 -10.32
C MET A 1 -6.47 -5.87 -10.27
N LEU A 2 -5.35 -6.21 -10.95
CA LEU A 2 -4.14 -5.37 -10.94
C LEU A 2 -4.38 -3.93 -11.41
N GLU A 3 -4.99 -3.72 -12.58
CA GLU A 3 -5.30 -2.36 -13.08
C GLU A 3 -6.16 -1.57 -12.09
N MET A 4 -7.22 -2.19 -11.57
CA MET A 4 -8.11 -1.58 -10.59
C MET A 4 -7.38 -1.22 -9.28
N ALA A 5 -6.50 -2.11 -8.81
CA ALA A 5 -5.68 -1.87 -7.62
C ALA A 5 -4.70 -0.70 -7.87
N SER A 6 -4.05 -0.67 -9.03
CA SER A 6 -3.15 0.41 -9.46
C SER A 6 -3.88 1.76 -9.52
N ASP A 7 -5.08 1.79 -10.09
CA ASP A 7 -5.89 3.01 -10.17
C ASP A 7 -6.32 3.52 -8.80
N LEU A 8 -6.68 2.60 -7.88
CA LEU A 8 -7.12 2.94 -6.53
C LEU A 8 -5.96 3.37 -5.61
N CYS A 9 -4.74 2.87 -5.82
CA CYS A 9 -3.61 3.17 -4.96
C CYS A 9 -2.74 4.35 -5.42
N LYS A 10 -2.88 4.83 -6.66
CA LYS A 10 -1.95 5.76 -7.33
C LYS A 10 -1.62 7.05 -6.57
N ASP A 11 -2.55 7.55 -5.76
CA ASP A 11 -2.39 8.82 -5.04
C ASP A 11 -1.73 8.65 -3.65
N PHE A 12 -1.49 7.40 -3.22
CA PHE A 12 -0.96 7.07 -1.90
C PHE A 12 0.43 6.44 -2.03
N PRO A 13 1.42 6.87 -1.22
CA PRO A 13 2.75 6.25 -1.22
C PRO A 13 2.71 4.80 -0.74
N PHE A 14 1.70 4.46 0.07
CA PHE A 14 1.46 3.12 0.59
C PHE A 14 -0.02 3.00 0.97
N VAL A 15 -0.69 1.98 0.44
CA VAL A 15 -2.05 1.58 0.82
C VAL A 15 -2.26 0.12 0.41
N ARG A 16 -2.95 -0.66 1.24
CA ARG A 16 -3.44 -2.00 0.87
C ARG A 16 -4.84 -1.86 0.29
N VAL A 17 -5.07 -2.43 -0.89
CA VAL A 17 -6.37 -2.48 -1.55
C VAL A 17 -6.94 -3.89 -1.43
N ASP A 18 -8.06 -4.02 -0.71
CA ASP A 18 -8.71 -5.30 -0.48
C ASP A 18 -9.93 -5.46 -1.41
N PHE A 19 -10.10 -6.66 -1.96
CA PHE A 19 -11.22 -7.02 -2.84
C PHE A 19 -11.94 -8.28 -2.34
N PHE A 20 -13.27 -8.30 -2.44
CA PHE A 20 -14.04 -9.53 -2.39
C PHE A 20 -14.21 -10.11 -3.79
N VAL A 21 -14.14 -11.43 -3.90
CA VAL A 21 -14.33 -12.15 -5.17
C VAL A 21 -15.56 -13.05 -5.04
N THR A 22 -16.52 -12.90 -5.95
CA THR A 22 -17.64 -13.85 -6.07
C THR A 22 -17.91 -14.18 -7.53
N GLY A 23 -17.82 -15.47 -7.85
CA GLY A 23 -17.74 -15.95 -9.24
C GLY A 23 -16.58 -15.29 -9.99
N ASN A 24 -16.88 -14.64 -11.12
CA ASN A 24 -15.91 -13.91 -11.94
C ASN A 24 -15.94 -12.38 -11.71
N LYS A 25 -16.52 -11.91 -10.60
CA LYS A 25 -16.60 -10.48 -10.28
C LYS A 25 -15.75 -10.14 -9.06
N TYR A 26 -15.07 -9.01 -9.16
CA TYR A 26 -14.29 -8.39 -8.09
C TYR A 26 -15.07 -7.19 -7.55
N TYR A 27 -15.19 -7.09 -6.23
CA TYR A 27 -15.84 -5.99 -5.53
C TYR A 27 -14.81 -5.35 -4.63
N PHE A 28 -14.71 -4.02 -4.69
CA PHE A 28 -13.93 -3.26 -3.74
C PHE A 28 -14.43 -3.52 -2.31
N ALA A 29 -13.52 -3.76 -1.37
CA ALA A 29 -13.84 -3.97 0.03
C ALA A 29 -13.35 -2.79 0.90
N GLU A 30 -12.04 -2.57 0.94
CA GLU A 30 -11.42 -1.62 1.86
C GLU A 30 -10.10 -1.05 1.29
N LEU A 31 -9.77 0.18 1.71
CA LEU A 31 -8.42 0.73 1.66
C LEU A 31 -7.84 0.80 3.07
N THR A 32 -6.75 0.07 3.32
CA THR A 32 -6.07 0.07 4.62
C THR A 32 -4.72 0.79 4.52
N PHE A 33 -4.57 1.90 5.26
CA PHE A 33 -3.35 2.71 5.26
C PHE A 33 -2.29 2.25 6.27
N THR A 34 -2.70 1.53 7.32
CA THR A 34 -1.81 1.04 8.38
C THR A 34 -2.12 -0.42 8.73
N PRO A 35 -1.95 -1.36 7.78
CA PRO A 35 -2.25 -2.77 8.01
C PRO A 35 -1.35 -3.29 9.13
N CYS A 36 -1.95 -3.99 10.10
CA CYS A 36 -1.26 -4.52 11.27
C CYS A 36 -0.44 -3.45 12.04
N ALA A 37 -0.93 -2.21 12.07
CA ALA A 37 -0.23 -1.05 12.64
C ALA A 37 1.18 -0.81 12.05
N CYS A 38 1.44 -1.29 10.83
CA CYS A 38 2.76 -1.28 10.18
C CYS A 38 3.84 -2.07 10.94
N MET A 39 3.44 -3.05 11.78
CA MET A 39 4.34 -3.83 12.63
C MET A 39 4.42 -5.32 12.24
N MET A 40 3.78 -5.72 11.13
CA MET A 40 3.81 -7.10 10.67
C MET A 40 5.15 -7.40 9.98
N PRO A 41 5.98 -8.31 10.51
CA PRO A 41 7.24 -8.67 9.87
C PRO A 41 6.98 -9.57 8.67
N PHE A 42 7.76 -9.38 7.59
CA PHE A 42 7.77 -10.29 6.45
C PHE A 42 8.81 -11.39 6.65
N ASN A 43 8.49 -12.59 6.18
CA ASN A 43 9.41 -13.72 6.14
C ASN A 43 9.56 -14.21 4.69
N PRO A 44 10.78 -14.25 4.13
CA PRO A 44 12.06 -13.99 4.78
C PRO A 44 12.36 -12.48 4.95
N LYS A 45 13.26 -12.13 5.88
CA LYS A 45 13.55 -10.75 6.28
C LYS A 45 14.03 -9.88 5.11
N GLU A 46 14.68 -10.48 4.13
CA GLU A 46 15.17 -9.80 2.94
C GLU A 46 14.00 -9.18 2.14
N LYS A 47 12.83 -9.83 2.12
CA LYS A 47 11.64 -9.27 1.45
C LYS A 47 11.04 -8.09 2.19
N ASP A 48 11.10 -8.09 3.52
CA ASP A 48 10.71 -6.93 4.34
C ASP A 48 11.53 -5.71 3.94
N PHE A 49 12.85 -5.89 3.82
CA PHE A 49 13.77 -4.84 3.45
C PHE A 49 13.57 -4.37 2.00
N GLU A 50 13.51 -5.29 1.03
CA GLU A 50 13.28 -4.97 -0.38
C GLU A 50 11.99 -4.14 -0.57
N TRP A 51 10.91 -4.47 0.14
CA TRP A 51 9.65 -3.72 0.04
C TRP A 51 9.74 -2.37 0.73
N GLY A 52 10.47 -2.28 1.84
CA GLY A 52 10.77 -1.02 2.51
C GLY A 52 11.50 -0.03 1.60
N GLU A 53 12.40 -0.51 0.74
CA GLU A 53 13.12 0.34 -0.23
C GLU A 53 12.22 0.95 -1.31
N LEU A 54 11.04 0.37 -1.56
CA LEU A 54 10.05 0.91 -2.51
C LEU A 54 9.30 2.13 -1.94
N LEU A 55 9.31 2.34 -0.63
CA LEU A 55 8.57 3.41 0.03
C LEU A 55 9.28 4.76 -0.15
N ASN A 56 8.85 5.55 -1.13
CA ASN A 56 9.33 6.90 -1.34
C ASN A 56 8.37 7.95 -0.76
N ILE A 57 8.80 8.61 0.32
CA ILE A 57 8.05 9.69 0.99
C ILE A 57 8.77 11.04 0.96
N GLU A 58 9.81 11.22 0.14
CA GLU A 58 10.60 12.47 0.11
C GLU A 58 9.74 13.71 -0.12
N ASN A 59 8.78 13.61 -1.04
CA ASN A 59 7.88 14.71 -1.37
C ASN A 59 6.99 15.11 -0.19
N LEU A 60 6.59 14.15 0.66
CA LEU A 60 5.81 14.42 1.86
C LEU A 60 6.67 15.10 2.93
N ILE A 61 7.91 14.65 3.11
CA ILE A 61 8.88 15.28 4.03
C ILE A 61 9.15 16.72 3.61
N LYS A 62 9.43 16.96 2.31
CA LYS A 62 9.67 18.30 1.74
C LYS A 62 8.47 19.23 1.93
N ARG A 63 7.24 18.73 1.83
CA ARG A 63 6.01 19.51 2.07
C ARG A 63 5.86 19.90 3.54
N ARG A 64 6.14 18.98 4.47
CA ARG A 64 6.00 19.24 5.92
C ARG A 64 7.02 20.25 6.44
N GLY A 65 8.24 20.25 5.92
CA GLY A 65 9.31 21.19 6.34
C GLY A 65 9.20 22.61 5.75
N LYS A 66 8.19 22.88 4.92
CA LYS A 66 7.91 24.22 4.36
C LYS A 66 6.84 25.00 5.13
N ASN A 67 6.32 24.44 6.22
CA ASN A 67 5.41 25.12 7.15
C ASN A 67 6.17 25.64 8.37
#